data_AF-A0A1B5Z9I0-F1
#
_entry.id   AF-A0A1B5Z9I0-F1
#
_cell.length_a   1.000
_cell.length_b   1.000
_cell.length_c   1.000
_cell.angle_alpha   90.00
_cell.angle_beta   90.00
_cell.angle_gamma   90.00
#
_symmetry.space_group_name_H-M   'P 1'
#
loop_
_entity.id
_entity.type
_entity.pdbx_description
1 polymer ?
#
loop_
_entity_poly.entity_id
_entity_poly.type
_entity_poly.pdbx_seq_one_letter_code
_entity_poly.pdbx_strand_id
1 'polypeptide(L)' 'MHLHWKNHETVKVICKPCKPGQAQQYAEELARLSKGIVIDIKPNNIIIFYRGKNYVQPKVMSPPDTLSKAK' A
#
# COMPACT_ATOMS: atom_id res chain seq x y z
N MET A 1 0.39 4.17 -1.47
CA MET A 1 1.53 3.55 -0.76
C MET A 1 2.82 4.33 -0.98
N HIS A 2 3.28 4.53 -2.22
CA HIS A 2 4.52 5.27 -2.53
C HIS A 2 4.63 6.65 -1.84
N LEU A 3 3.56 7.45 -1.82
CA LEU A 3 3.52 8.73 -1.10
C LEU A 3 3.86 8.62 0.39
N HIS A 4 3.35 7.58 1.07
CA HIS A 4 3.67 7.34 2.48
C HIS A 4 5.10 6.82 2.63
N TRP A 5 5.58 6.01 1.67
CA TRP A 5 6.94 5.49 1.68
C TRP A 5 8.04 6.52 1.44
N LYS A 6 7.67 7.76 1.10
CA LYS A 6 8.60 8.90 1.04
C LYS A 6 9.27 9.15 2.38
N ASN A 7 8.50 9.07 3.47
CA ASN A 7 8.97 9.41 4.82
C ASN A 7 8.91 8.23 5.79
N HIS A 8 8.30 7.12 5.38
CA HIS A 8 8.11 5.94 6.23
C HIS A 8 8.57 4.69 5.52
N GLU A 9 9.03 3.71 6.29
CA GLU A 9 9.44 2.43 5.74
C GLU A 9 8.27 1.46 5.65
N THR A 10 7.32 1.59 6.57
CA THR A 10 6.14 0.73 6.69
C THR A 10 4.85 1.52 6.50
N VAL A 11 3.83 0.86 5.95
CA VAL A 11 2.48 1.44 5.80
C VAL A 11 1.43 0.45 6.26
N LYS A 12 0.35 0.98 6.84
CA LYS A 12 -0.85 0.25 7.20
C LYS A 12 -1.91 0.50 6.12
N VAL A 13 -2.31 -0.54 5.40
CA VAL A 13 -3.38 -0.49 4.41
C VAL A 13 -4.65 -1.06 5.04
N ILE A 14 -5.71 -0.27 5.07
CA ILE A 14 -7.01 -0.68 5.61
C ILE A 14 -7.95 -0.90 4.42
N CYS A 15 -8.37 -2.14 4.21
CA CYS A 15 -9.27 -2.51 3.11
C CYS A 15 -10.72 -2.49 3.60
N LYS A 16 -11.49 -1.46 3.23
CA LYS A 16 -12.91 -1.35 3.56
C LYS A 16 -13.72 -0.73 2.40
N PRO A 17 -14.89 -1.29 2.04
CA PRO A 17 -15.42 -2.59 2.48
C PRO A 17 -14.64 -3.76 1.85
N CYS A 18 -14.50 -4.87 2.57
CA CYS A 18 -13.74 -6.03 2.10
C CYS A 18 -14.46 -7.32 2.53
N LYS A 19 -14.65 -8.26 1.61
CA LYS A 19 -15.24 -9.57 1.89
C LYS A 19 -14.24 -10.45 2.68
N PRO A 20 -14.71 -11.44 3.45
CA PRO A 20 -13.81 -12.42 4.07
C PRO A 20 -12.85 -13.03 3.05
N GLY A 21 -11.56 -13.09 3.37
CA GLY A 21 -10.51 -13.62 2.49
C GLY A 21 -10.00 -12.66 1.39
N GLN A 22 -10.75 -11.61 1.06
CA GLN A 22 -10.37 -10.69 -0.02
C GLN A 22 -9.15 -9.82 0.31
N ALA A 23 -8.88 -9.57 1.60
CA ALA A 23 -7.68 -8.85 2.05
C ALA A 23 -6.38 -9.57 1.63
N GLN A 24 -6.39 -10.91 1.52
CA GLN A 24 -5.24 -11.68 1.08
C GLN A 24 -4.99 -11.50 -0.42
N GLN A 25 -6.05 -11.54 -1.23
CA GLN A 25 -5.96 -11.26 -2.67
C GLN A 25 -5.43 -9.84 -2.93
N TYR A 26 -5.91 -8.85 -2.16
CA TYR A 26 -5.39 -7.49 -2.24
C TYR A 26 -3.94 -7.40 -1.79
N ALA A 27 -3.52 -8.14 -0.77
CA ALA A 27 -2.13 -8.15 -0.33
C ALA A 27 -1.20 -8.68 -1.43
N GLU A 28 -1.57 -9.77 -2.11
CA GLU A 28 -0.80 -10.33 -3.22
C GLU A 28 -0.68 -9.34 -4.39
N GLU A 29 -1.81 -8.74 -4.81
CA GLU A 29 -1.82 -7.82 -5.93
C GLU A 29 -1.07 -6.51 -5.61
N LEU A 30 -1.23 -5.98 -4.39
CA LEU A 30 -0.48 -4.81 -3.94
C LEU A 30 1.02 -5.09 -3.85
N ALA A 31 1.44 -6.27 -3.40
CA ALA A 31 2.85 -6.67 -3.40
C ALA A 31 3.41 -6.71 -4.83
N ARG A 32 2.67 -7.30 -5.76
CA ARG A 32 3.05 -7.40 -7.18
C ARG A 32 3.22 -6.02 -7.83
N LEU A 33 2.26 -5.13 -7.62
CA LEU A 33 2.21 -3.78 -8.22
C LEU A 33 3.22 -2.82 -7.58
N SER A 34 3.34 -2.83 -6.25
CA SER A 34 4.16 -1.86 -5.53
C SER A 34 5.62 -2.31 -5.32
N LYS A 35 5.91 -3.60 -5.55
CA LYS A 35 7.16 -4.27 -5.14
C LYS A 35 7.43 -4.22 -3.63
N GLY A 36 6.41 -3.87 -2.83
CA GLY A 36 6.46 -3.93 -1.38
C GLY A 36 6.35 -5.35 -0.86
N ILE A 37 6.78 -5.54 0.38
CA ILE A 37 6.77 -6.80 1.10
C ILE A 37 5.62 -6.77 2.10
N VAL A 38 4.72 -7.76 2.01
CA VAL A 38 3.68 -7.98 3.03
C VAL A 38 4.36 -8.49 4.29
N ILE A 39 4.24 -7.74 5.38
CA ILE A 39 4.75 -8.15 6.70
C ILE A 39 3.69 -8.99 7.41
N ASP A 40 2.44 -8.54 7.38
CA ASP A 40 1.36 -9.16 8.14
C ASP A 40 -0.03 -8.78 7.60
N ILE A 41 -1.01 -9.65 7.81
CA ILE A 41 -2.43 -9.44 7.50
C ILE A 41 -3.23 -9.69 8.78
N LYS A 42 -3.77 -8.63 9.38
CA LYS A 42 -4.55 -8.71 10.63
C LYS A 42 -6.03 -9.01 10.34
N PRO A 43 -6.78 -9.60 11.31
CA PRO A 43 -8.19 -9.99 11.17
C PRO A 43 -9.16 -8.90 10.72
N ASN A 44 -8.83 -7.61 10.91
CA ASN A 44 -9.70 -6.49 10.55
C ASN A 44 -9.46 -5.96 9.12
N ASN A 45 -9.04 -6.83 8.19
CA ASN A 45 -8.67 -6.47 6.82
C ASN A 45 -7.60 -5.37 6.76
N ILE A 46 -6.61 -5.49 7.65
CA ILE A 46 -5.48 -4.56 7.75
C ILE A 46 -4.25 -5.29 7.25
N ILE A 47 -3.57 -4.71 6.26
CA ILE A 47 -2.32 -5.24 5.71
C ILE A 47 -1.19 -4.32 6.12
N ILE A 48 -0.12 -4.88 6.67
CA ILE A 48 1.10 -4.15 7.00
C ILE A 48 2.11 -4.41 5.91
N PHE A 49 2.61 -3.34 5.29
CA PHE A 49 3.54 -3.40 4.17
C PHE A 49 4.85 -2.70 4.50
N TYR A 50 5.97 -3.31 4.10
CA TYR A 50 7.29 -2.68 4.07
C TYR A 50 7.67 -2.36 2.63
N ARG A 51 8.28 -1.20 2.38
CA ARG A 51 8.68 -0.78 1.03
C ARG A 51 9.80 -1.62 0.41
N GLY A 52 10.62 -2.28 1.22
CA GLY A 52 11.83 -2.98 0.80
C GLY A 52 13.09 -2.12 0.94
N LYS A 53 14.25 -2.75 1.19
CA LYS A 53 15.54 -2.05 1.35
C LYS A 53 16.00 -1.32 0.07
N ASN A 54 15.63 -1.87 -1.08
CA ASN A 54 15.99 -1.35 -2.41
C ASN A 54 14.84 -0.54 -3.04
N TYR A 55 13.95 0.00 -2.21
CA TYR A 55 12.87 0.84 -2.69
C TYR A 55 13.45 2.09 -3.38
N VAL A 56 13.08 2.28 -4.65
CA VAL A 56 13.38 3.50 -5.39
C VAL A 56 12.08 4.28 -5.55
N GLN A 57 12.11 5.55 -5.15
CA GLN A 57 10.98 6.43 -5.30
C GLN A 57 10.60 6.56 -6.80
N PRO A 58 9.33 6.34 -7.18
CA PRO A 58 8.91 6.52 -8.57
C PRO A 58 9.05 7.98 -9.00
N LYS A 59 9.40 8.20 -10.28
CA LYS A 59 9.55 9.54 -10.87
C LYS A 59 8.26 10.37 -10.76
N VAL A 60 7.12 9.71 -10.94
CA VAL A 60 5.79 10.29 -10.77
C VAL A 60 5.17 9.69 -9.50
N MET A 61 5.04 10.52 -8.46
CA MET A 61 4.55 10.07 -7.15
C MET A 61 3.04 10.02 -7.05
N SER A 62 2.37 10.96 -7.71
CA SER A 62 0.92 11.06 -7.79
C SER A 62 0.55 11.00 -9.27
N PRO A 63 -0.35 10.08 -9.68
CA PRO A 63 -0.94 10.13 -11.02
C PRO A 63 -1.50 11.52 -11.32
N PRO A 64 -1.47 11.99 -12.59
CA PRO A 64 -2.00 13.31 -12.96
C PRO A 64 -3.45 13.53 -12.51
N ASP A 65 -4.26 12.47 -12.54
CA ASP A 65 -5.67 12.49 -12.19
C ASP A 65 -5.93 12.31 -10.68
N THR A 66 -4.90 12.44 -9.83
CA THR A 66 -5.08 12.35 -8.38
C THR A 66 -5.90 13.54 -7.92
N LEU A 67 -7.08 13.29 -7.34
CA LEU A 67 -7.87 14.32 -6.68
C LEU A 67 -7.02 15.03 -5.63
N SER A 68 -6.85 16.34 -5.78
CA SER A 68 -6.26 17.16 -4.73
C SER A 68 -7.23 17.20 -3.54
N LYS A 69 -6.69 17.23 -2.32
CA LYS A 69 -7.53 17.58 -1.17
C LYS A 69 -8.07 18.99 -1.42
N ALA A 70 -9.39 19.14 -1.49
CA ALA A 70 -10.01 20.45 -1.38
C ALA A 70 -9.54 21.08 -0.05
N LYS A 71 -9.15 22.35 -0.12
CA LYS A 71 -8.55 23.09 0.99
C LYS A 71 -9.61 23.43 2.05
#